data_AF-A0A434ZWW1-F1
#
_entry.id   AF-A0A434ZWW1-F1
#
_cell.length_a   1.000
_cell.length_b   1.000
_cell.length_c   1.000
_cell.angle_alpha   90.00
_cell.angle_beta   90.00
_cell.angle_gamma   90.00
#
_symmetry.space_group_name_H-M   'P 1'
#
loop_
_entity.id
_entity.type
_entity.pdbx_description
1 polymer ?
#
loop_
_entity_poly.entity_id
_entity_poly.type
_entity_poly.pdbx_seq_one_letter_code
_entity_poly.pdbx_strand_id
1 'polypeptide(L)' 'ITFQGDSDAHIVRGLVAIMLALFSGRPASEIQKTDAEATLKGLGLDEHLSPQRANGLRSMVKRIKHDADTALKQIA' A
#
# COMPACT_ATOMS: atom_id res chain seq x y z
N ILE A 1 5.38 7.51 -9.25
CA ILE A 1 6.32 6.50 -8.70
C ILE A 1 5.77 5.14 -9.06
N THR A 2 6.60 4.22 -9.54
CA THR A 2 6.15 2.88 -9.93
C THR A 2 6.69 1.86 -8.92
N PHE A 3 5.81 1.03 -8.39
CA PHE A 3 6.14 -0.05 -7.47
C PHE A 3 5.99 -1.40 -8.15
N GLN A 4 6.79 -2.37 -7.70
CA GLN A 4 6.67 -3.78 -8.03
C GLN A 4 6.75 -4.57 -6.72
N GLY A 5 6.06 -5.70 -6.65
CA GLY A 5 6.04 -6.56 -5.47
C GLY A 5 5.41 -7.90 -5.77
N ASP A 6 5.80 -8.91 -4.98
CA ASP A 6 5.26 -10.26 -5.05
C ASP A 6 5.30 -10.92 -3.66
N SER A 7 4.68 -12.10 -3.52
CA SER A 7 4.75 -12.93 -2.32
C SER A 7 4.56 -14.41 -2.66
N ASP A 8 5.32 -15.28 -1.97
CA ASP A 8 5.16 -16.75 -2.06
C ASP A 8 3.81 -17.22 -1.50
N ALA A 9 3.17 -16.43 -0.64
CA ALA A 9 1.87 -16.76 -0.07
C ALA A 9 0.73 -16.21 -0.94
N HIS A 10 -0.14 -17.10 -1.45
CA HIS A 10 -1.24 -16.72 -2.35
C HIS A 10 -2.14 -15.58 -1.83
N ILE A 11 -2.56 -15.62 -0.57
CA ILE A 11 -3.39 -14.55 0.02
C ILE A 11 -2.63 -13.23 0.10
N VAL A 12 -1.34 -13.27 0.47
CA VAL A 12 -0.51 -12.07 0.56
C VAL A 12 -0.25 -11.49 -0.83
N ARG A 13 -0.10 -12.34 -1.85
CA ARG A 13 0.01 -11.90 -3.24
C ARG A 13 -1.21 -11.09 -3.70
N GLY A 14 -2.41 -11.49 -3.29
CA GLY A 14 -3.62 -10.69 -3.50
C GLY A 14 -3.56 -9.33 -2.82
N LEU A 15 -3.10 -9.27 -1.57
CA LEU A 15 -2.92 -8.00 -0.85
C LEU A 15 -1.87 -7.09 -1.49
N VAL A 16 -0.77 -7.67 -1.99
CA VAL A 16 0.25 -6.94 -2.75
C VAL A 16 -0.37 -6.36 -4.02
N ALA A 17 -1.14 -7.14 -4.78
CA ALA A 17 -1.82 -6.66 -5.99
C ALA A 17 -2.74 -5.47 -5.70
N ILE A 18 -3.47 -5.49 -4.58
CA ILE A 18 -4.33 -4.37 -4.16
C ILE A 18 -3.48 -3.12 -3.86
N MET A 19 -2.35 -3.26 -3.17
CA MET A 19 -1.45 -2.13 -2.91
C MET A 19 -0.85 -1.56 -4.20
N LEU A 20 -0.45 -2.42 -5.13
CA LEU A 20 0.06 -1.98 -6.43
C LEU A 20 -1.01 -1.23 -7.22
N ALA A 21 -2.25 -1.73 -7.26
CA ALA A 21 -3.36 -1.07 -7.93
C ALA A 21 -3.72 0.28 -7.28
N LEU A 22 -3.60 0.39 -5.95
CA LEU A 22 -3.90 1.60 -5.22
C LEU A 22 -2.84 2.69 -5.42
N PHE A 23 -1.55 2.34 -5.46
CA PHE A 23 -0.47 3.32 -5.37
C PHE A 23 0.47 3.42 -6.58
N SER A 24 0.66 2.33 -7.33
CA SER A 24 1.66 2.29 -8.41
C SER A 24 1.26 3.20 -9.57
N GLY A 25 2.25 3.91 -10.13
CA GLY A 25 2.05 4.87 -11.20
C GLY A 25 1.55 6.24 -10.74
N ARG A 26 1.11 6.40 -9.49
CA ARG A 26 0.59 7.68 -9.01
C ARG A 26 1.70 8.69 -8.68
N PRO A 27 1.44 10.01 -8.78
CA PRO A 27 2.32 11.04 -8.26
C PRO A 27 2.56 10.88 -6.76
N ALA A 28 3.76 11.25 -6.31
CA ALA A 28 4.14 11.13 -4.89
C ALA A 28 3.21 11.90 -3.95
N SER A 29 2.74 13.08 -4.37
CA SER A 29 1.79 13.90 -3.64
C SER A 29 0.41 13.25 -3.48
N GLU A 30 -0.04 12.48 -4.48
CA GLU A 30 -1.30 11.74 -4.44
C GLU A 30 -1.19 10.51 -3.53
N ILE A 31 -0.05 9.81 -3.59
CA ILE A 31 0.25 8.68 -2.70
C ILE A 31 0.19 9.12 -1.22
N GLN A 32 0.71 10.29 -0.88
CA GLN A 32 0.63 10.83 0.49
C GLN A 32 -0.80 11.05 0.96
N LYS A 33 -1.62 11.65 0.09
CA LYS A 33 -3.03 12.02 0.37
C LYS A 33 -3.97 10.82 0.37
N THR A 34 -3.56 9.70 -0.22
CA THR A 34 -4.39 8.50 -0.30
C THR A 34 -4.64 7.91 1.09
N ASP A 35 -5.90 7.71 1.43
CA ASP A 35 -6.32 7.00 2.64
C ASP A 35 -6.46 5.50 2.36
N ALA A 36 -5.37 4.78 2.64
CA ALA A 36 -5.31 3.34 2.45
C ALA A 36 -6.27 2.60 3.39
N GLU A 37 -6.45 3.10 4.62
CA GLU A 37 -7.23 2.43 5.64
C GLU A 37 -8.71 2.51 5.33
N ALA A 38 -9.20 3.69 4.93
CA ALA A 38 -10.57 3.85 4.46
C ALA A 38 -10.86 2.98 3.23
N THR A 39 -9.90 2.88 2.29
CA THR A 39 -10.05 2.03 1.09
C THR A 39 -10.16 0.55 1.48
N LEU A 40 -9.28 0.05 2.34
CA LEU A 40 -9.29 -1.34 2.77
C LEU A 40 -10.54 -1.72 3.55
N LYS A 41 -11.04 -0.79 4.38
CA LYS A 41 -12.28 -0.95 5.13
C LYS A 41 -13.50 -0.94 4.21
N GLY A 42 -13.52 -0.08 3.19
CA GLY A 42 -14.57 -0.09 2.16
C GLY A 42 -14.63 -1.38 1.34
N LEU A 43 -13.53 -2.11 1.26
CA LEU A 43 -13.46 -3.44 0.64
C LEU A 43 -13.82 -4.59 1.61
N GLY A 44 -14.08 -4.30 2.90
CA GLY A 44 -14.36 -5.31 3.93
C GLY A 44 -13.19 -6.26 4.20
N LEU A 45 -11.96 -5.88 3.82
CA LEU A 45 -10.81 -6.77 3.96
C LEU A 45 -10.31 -6.87 5.39
N ASP A 46 -10.45 -5.79 6.17
CA ASP A 46 -10.02 -5.72 7.56
C ASP A 46 -10.68 -6.79 8.45
N GLU A 47 -11.94 -7.16 8.17
CA GLU A 47 -12.68 -8.18 8.92
C GLU A 47 -12.20 -9.62 8.67
N HIS A 48 -11.48 -9.86 7.57
CA HIS A 48 -11.07 -11.21 7.13
C HIS A 48 -9.56 -11.46 7.23
N LEU A 49 -8.79 -10.46 7.67
CA LEU A 49 -7.35 -10.60 7.83
C LEU A 49 -6.98 -11.05 9.24
N SER A 50 -6.13 -12.08 9.31
CA SER A 50 -5.45 -12.38 10.58
C SER A 50 -4.59 -11.18 11.01
N PRO A 51 -4.31 -11.02 12.32
CA PRO A 51 -3.51 -9.91 12.83
C PRO A 51 -2.16 -9.76 12.11
N GLN A 52 -1.50 -10.88 11.79
CA GLN A 52 -0.24 -10.89 11.07
C GLN A 52 -0.36 -10.30 9.66
N ARG A 53 -1.43 -10.64 8.93
CA ARG A 53 -1.65 -10.15 7.56
C ARG A 53 -2.02 -8.66 7.56
N ALA A 54 -2.88 -8.24 8.49
CA ALA A 54 -3.21 -6.83 8.67
C ALA A 54 -1.95 -5.98 8.99
N ASN A 55 -1.06 -6.50 9.83
CA ASN A 55 0.21 -5.84 10.13
C ASN A 55 1.14 -5.77 8.91
N GLY A 56 1.24 -6.85 8.13
CA GLY A 56 1.99 -6.83 6.86
C GLY A 56 1.47 -5.77 5.90
N LEU A 57 0.15 -5.65 5.76
CA LEU A 57 -0.50 -4.64 4.92
C LEU A 57 -0.20 -3.21 5.38
N ARG A 58 -0.32 -2.94 6.68
CA ARG A 58 0.06 -1.63 7.27
C ARG A 58 1.54 -1.30 7.02
N SER A 59 2.42 -2.29 7.13
CA SER A 59 3.86 -2.09 6.85
C SER A 59 4.13 -1.76 5.38
N MET A 60 3.42 -2.41 4.44
CA MET A 60 3.51 -2.06 3.02
C MET A 60 3.05 -0.62 2.76
N VAL A 61 1.91 -0.21 3.31
CA VAL A 61 1.41 1.18 3.20
C VAL A 61 2.42 2.17 3.75
N LYS A 62 2.98 1.92 4.94
CA LYS A 62 4.01 2.77 5.55
C LYS A 62 5.24 2.90 4.66
N ARG A 63 5.72 1.80 4.08
CA ARG A 63 6.87 1.83 3.18
C ARG A 63 6.60 2.65 1.92
N ILE A 64 5.46 2.42 1.26
CA ILE A 64 5.06 3.17 0.07
C ILE A 64 4.95 4.66 0.35
N LYS A 65 4.32 5.05 1.47
CA LYS A 65 4.24 6.46 1.88
C LYS A 65 5.62 7.03 2.23
N HIS A 66 6.51 6.27 2.85
CA HIS A 66 7.87 6.73 3.10
C HIS A 66 8.62 7.02 1.79
N ASP A 67 8.58 6.10 0.83
CA ASP A 67 9.25 6.26 -0.47
C ASP A 67 8.68 7.47 -1.25
N ALA A 68 7.37 7.72 -1.15
CA ALA A 68 6.73 8.90 -1.73
C ALA A 68 7.15 10.21 -1.06
N ASP A 69 7.31 10.24 0.27
CA ASP A 69 7.79 11.42 1.01
C ASP A 69 9.22 11.77 0.61
N THR A 70 10.09 10.77 0.54
CA THR A 70 11.47 10.93 0.07
C THR A 70 11.51 11.49 -1.36
N ALA A 71 10.67 10.99 -2.27
CA ALA A 71 10.61 11.49 -3.64
C ALA A 71 10.14 12.96 -3.70
N LEU A 72 9.18 13.39 -2.87
CA LEU A 72 8.74 14.79 -2.81
C LEU A 72 9.88 15.71 -2.36
N LYS A 73 10.66 15.29 -1.36
CA LYS A 73 11.78 16.05 -0.82
C LYS A 73 12.96 16.17 -1.79
N GLN A 74 13.09 15.26 -2.74
CA GLN A 74 14.14 15.32 -3.77
C GLN A 74 13.80 16.30 -4.91
N ILE A 75 12.51 16.66 -5.06
CA ILE A 75 12.02 17.58 -6.11
C ILE A 75 11.94 19.02 -5.59
N ALA A 76 11.90 19.20 -4.26
CA ALA A 76 11.91 20.51 -3.59
C ALA A 76 13.33 21.07 -3.45
#